data_AF-A0A370FCI4-F1
#
_entry.id   AF-A0A370FCI4-F1
#
_cell.length_a   1.000
_cell.length_b   1.000
_cell.length_c   1.000
_cell.angle_alpha   90.00
_cell.angle_beta   90.00
_cell.angle_gamma   90.00
#
_symmetry.space_group_name_H-M   'P 1'
#
loop_
_entity.id
_entity.type
_entity.pdbx_description
1 polymer ?
#
loop_
_entity_poly.entity_id
_entity_poly.type
_entity_poly.pdbx_seq_one_letter_code
_entity_poly.pdbx_strand_id
1 'polypeptide(L)'
;MPRSRDLLRRFRPAGTPGAAASTGVPADRVSELSAELAPILALVADDDAQADRVRAEAEQKAQRTTELAAQRARDRLTDARLRAEAERSAAAAQVGRGSAQQAERIVADARREADVVRERGRERIPDLVRRVVDDIRGGAIGGPS
;
A
#
# COMPACT_ATOMS: atom_id res chain seq x y z
N MET A 1 -98.69 -3.93 -60.06
CA MET A 1 -97.56 -3.48 -60.92
C MET A 1 -97.15 -2.08 -60.47
N PRO A 2 -96.01 -1.92 -59.79
CA PRO A 2 -95.55 -0.59 -59.39
C PRO A 2 -95.30 0.27 -60.64
N ARG A 3 -95.76 1.52 -60.63
CA ARG A 3 -95.66 2.42 -61.79
C ARG A 3 -94.23 2.97 -61.87
N SER A 4 -93.73 3.16 -63.10
CA SER A 4 -92.37 3.67 -63.40
C SER A 4 -91.98 4.94 -62.60
N ARG A 5 -92.97 5.77 -62.25
CA ARG A 5 -92.80 6.98 -61.44
C ARG A 5 -92.36 6.72 -59.99
N ASP A 6 -92.69 5.57 -59.42
CA ASP A 6 -92.31 5.19 -58.05
C ASP A 6 -90.87 4.67 -57.96
N LEU A 7 -90.38 4.01 -59.03
CA LEU A 7 -88.98 3.59 -59.14
C LEU A 7 -88.03 4.78 -59.25
N LEU A 8 -88.43 5.84 -59.97
CA LEU A 8 -87.59 7.03 -60.15
C LEU A 8 -87.52 7.93 -58.92
N ARG A 9 -88.48 7.86 -57.99
CA ARG A 9 -88.41 8.59 -56.72
C ARG A 9 -87.34 8.06 -55.77
N ARG A 10 -86.93 6.79 -55.91
CA ARG A 10 -85.89 6.16 -55.09
C ARG A 10 -84.46 6.58 -55.46
N PHE A 11 -84.27 7.12 -56.66
CA PHE A 11 -82.96 7.60 -57.15
C PHE A 11 -82.82 9.12 -57.04
N ARG A 12 -83.60 9.78 -56.18
CA ARG A 12 -83.38 11.20 -55.91
C ARG A 12 -82.01 11.33 -55.22
N PRO A 13 -81.04 12.06 -55.81
CA PRO A 13 -79.75 12.25 -55.16
C PRO A 13 -79.99 12.93 -53.82
N ALA A 14 -79.47 12.35 -52.73
CA ALA A 14 -79.27 13.12 -51.51
C ALA A 14 -78.39 14.31 -51.89
N GLY A 15 -78.80 15.52 -51.52
CA GLY A 15 -78.10 16.75 -51.89
C GLY A 15 -76.59 16.66 -51.62
N THR A 16 -75.80 17.39 -52.41
CA THR A 16 -74.34 17.47 -52.28
C THR A 16 -73.91 17.66 -50.83
N PRO A 17 -73.01 16.82 -50.29
CA PRO A 17 -72.32 17.12 -49.04
C PRO A 17 -71.68 18.51 -49.14
N GLY A 18 -71.80 19.30 -48.06
CA GLY A 18 -71.24 20.64 -47.97
C GLY A 18 -69.75 20.67 -48.32
N ALA A 19 -69.31 21.79 -48.87
CA ALA A 19 -67.95 22.05 -49.33
C ALA A 19 -66.88 21.45 -48.39
N ALA A 20 -65.89 20.77 -48.97
CA ALA A 20 -64.70 20.37 -48.24
C ALA A 20 -64.11 21.59 -47.52
N ALA A 21 -64.05 21.54 -46.19
CA ALA A 21 -63.27 22.49 -45.43
C ALA A 21 -61.83 22.49 -45.97
N SER A 22 -61.23 23.68 -46.04
CA SER A 22 -59.85 23.88 -46.51
C SER A 22 -58.93 22.81 -45.94
N THR A 23 -58.20 22.13 -46.82
CA THR A 23 -57.16 21.15 -46.51
C THR A 23 -56.28 21.64 -45.35
N GLY A 24 -56.49 21.07 -44.17
CA GLY A 24 -55.57 21.24 -43.04
C GLY A 24 -54.25 20.58 -43.41
N VAL A 25 -53.21 21.38 -43.60
CA VAL A 25 -51.84 20.89 -43.82
C VAL A 25 -51.45 20.01 -42.62
N PRO A 26 -50.82 18.83 -42.81
CA PRO A 26 -50.27 18.09 -41.69
C PRO A 26 -49.25 18.96 -40.97
N ALA A 27 -49.56 19.39 -39.75
CA ALA A 27 -48.62 20.14 -38.93
C ALA A 27 -47.43 19.22 -38.61
N ASP A 28 -46.23 19.63 -39.01
CA ASP A 28 -44.99 18.97 -38.59
C ASP A 28 -44.75 19.32 -37.11
N ARG A 29 -45.45 18.59 -36.25
CA ARG A 29 -45.40 18.76 -34.79
C ARG A 29 -43.99 18.55 -34.24
N VAL A 30 -43.14 17.79 -34.92
CA VAL A 30 -41.76 17.57 -34.50
C VAL A 30 -40.92 18.83 -34.72
N SER A 31 -41.08 19.49 -35.86
CA SER A 31 -40.40 20.76 -36.13
C SER A 31 -40.88 21.89 -35.21
N GLU A 32 -42.18 21.96 -34.90
CA GLU A 32 -42.73 22.94 -33.95
C GLU A 32 -42.15 22.74 -32.55
N LEU A 33 -42.23 21.50 -32.02
CA LEU A 33 -41.73 21.18 -30.69
C LEU A 33 -40.21 21.38 -30.58
N SER A 34 -39.47 21.07 -31.65
CA SER A 34 -38.02 21.30 -31.68
C SER A 34 -37.68 22.79 -31.66
N ALA A 35 -38.45 23.63 -32.35
CA ALA A 35 -38.25 25.08 -32.33
C ALA A 35 -38.55 25.69 -30.94
N GLU A 36 -39.55 25.15 -30.23
CA GLU A 36 -39.89 25.57 -28.86
C GLU A 36 -38.83 25.12 -27.84
N LEU A 37 -38.32 23.89 -27.96
CA LEU A 37 -37.39 23.32 -26.98
C LEU A 37 -35.92 23.68 -27.22
N ALA A 38 -35.52 23.95 -28.47
CA ALA A 38 -34.12 24.22 -28.82
C ALA A 38 -33.45 25.32 -27.96
N PRO A 39 -34.10 26.47 -27.65
CA PRO A 39 -33.49 27.48 -26.79
C PRO A 39 -33.27 27.00 -25.35
N ILE A 40 -34.19 26.21 -24.80
CA ILE A 40 -34.07 25.66 -23.44
C ILE A 40 -32.99 24.59 -23.38
N LEU A 41 -32.95 23.70 -24.38
CA LEU A 41 -31.93 22.67 -24.49
C LEU A 41 -30.53 23.26 -24.72
N ALA A 42 -30.43 24.39 -25.42
CA ALA A 42 -29.18 25.12 -25.57
C ALA A 42 -28.63 25.64 -24.24
N LEU A 43 -29.50 26.13 -23.34
CA LEU A 43 -29.08 26.55 -21.99
C LEU A 43 -28.54 25.38 -21.17
N VAL A 44 -29.15 24.20 -21.27
CA VAL A 44 -28.71 23.00 -20.55
C VAL A 44 -27.41 22.42 -21.13
N ALA A 45 -27.20 22.53 -22.45
CA ALA A 45 -25.99 22.03 -23.10
C ALA A 45 -24.71 22.72 -22.58
N ASP A 46 -24.78 24.02 -22.28
CA ASP A 46 -23.65 24.76 -21.71
C ASP A 46 -23.35 24.31 -20.27
N ASP A 47 -24.39 24.08 -19.46
CA ASP A 47 -24.26 23.55 -18.09
C ASP A 47 -23.70 22.12 -18.08
N ASP A 48 -24.15 21.25 -19.00
CA ASP A 48 -23.62 19.90 -19.15
C ASP A 48 -22.13 19.92 -19.53
N ALA A 49 -21.75 20.77 -20.50
CA ALA A 49 -20.36 20.95 -20.89
C ALA A 49 -19.51 21.51 -19.74
N GLN A 50 -20.07 22.39 -18.90
CA GLN A 50 -19.40 22.85 -17.69
C GLN A 50 -19.25 21.74 -16.65
N ALA A 51 -20.28 20.93 -16.42
CA ALA A 51 -20.24 19.81 -15.48
C ALA A 51 -19.21 18.75 -15.90
N ASP A 52 -19.10 18.47 -17.21
CA ASP A 52 -18.08 17.56 -17.75
C ASP A 52 -16.66 18.10 -17.54
N ARG A 53 -16.44 19.40 -17.77
CA ARG A 53 -15.15 20.06 -17.50
C ARG A 53 -14.76 19.96 -16.03
N VAL A 54 -15.69 20.28 -15.13
CA VAL A 54 -15.45 20.20 -13.67
C VAL A 54 -15.12 18.77 -13.24
N ARG A 55 -15.82 17.76 -13.76
CA ARG A 55 -15.54 16.34 -13.49
C ARG A 55 -14.14 15.95 -13.98
N ALA A 56 -13.79 16.30 -15.22
CA ALA A 56 -12.47 16.00 -15.78
C ALA A 56 -11.33 16.68 -14.99
N GLU A 57 -11.51 17.93 -14.57
CA GLU A 57 -10.53 18.64 -13.72
C GLU A 57 -10.39 17.99 -12.34
N ALA A 58 -11.51 17.59 -11.73
CA ALA A 58 -11.52 16.92 -10.44
C ALA A 58 -10.79 15.57 -10.50
N GLU A 59 -11.01 14.77 -11.54
CA GLU A 59 -10.33 13.51 -11.78
C GLU A 59 -8.82 13.70 -11.95
N GLN A 60 -8.40 14.66 -12.78
CA GLN A 60 -6.97 14.98 -12.94
C GLN A 60 -6.33 15.42 -11.62
N LYS A 61 -7.04 16.24 -10.83
CA LYS A 61 -6.54 16.70 -9.53
C LYS A 61 -6.44 15.55 -8.52
N ALA A 62 -7.42 14.65 -8.50
CA ALA A 62 -7.41 13.47 -7.65
C ALA A 62 -6.25 12.53 -8.02
N GLN A 63 -6.02 12.31 -9.31
CA GLN A 63 -4.91 11.50 -9.79
C GLN A 63 -3.55 12.11 -9.38
N ARG A 64 -3.32 13.40 -9.65
CA ARG A 64 -2.08 14.10 -9.23
C ARG A 64 -1.86 14.03 -7.72
N THR A 65 -2.92 14.20 -6.94
CA THR A 65 -2.86 14.12 -5.47
C THR A 65 -2.45 12.72 -5.01
N THR A 66 -3.00 11.68 -5.65
CA THR A 66 -2.72 10.28 -5.35
C THR A 66 -1.27 9.92 -5.70
N GLU A 67 -0.80 10.34 -6.87
CA GLU A 67 0.59 10.13 -7.32
C GLU A 67 1.59 10.81 -6.37
N LEU A 68 1.32 12.06 -5.98
CA LEU A 68 2.14 12.81 -5.03
C LEU A 68 2.15 12.15 -3.64
N ALA A 69 0.99 11.68 -3.17
CA ALA A 69 0.90 10.95 -1.90
C ALA A 69 1.69 9.64 -1.93
N ALA A 70 1.60 8.89 -3.02
CA ALA A 70 2.35 7.65 -3.23
C ALA A 70 3.86 7.90 -3.30
N GLN A 71 4.30 9.00 -3.93
CA GLN A 71 5.71 9.38 -3.95
C GLN A 71 6.20 9.71 -2.54
N ARG A 72 5.49 10.58 -1.81
CA ARG A 72 5.85 10.95 -0.43
C ARG A 72 5.90 9.75 0.50
N ALA A 73 4.99 8.78 0.33
CA ALA A 73 5.00 7.55 1.10
C ALA A 73 6.25 6.71 0.83
N ARG A 74 6.64 6.57 -0.45
CA ARG A 74 7.88 5.87 -0.85
C ARG A 74 9.14 6.54 -0.29
N ASP A 75 9.20 7.86 -0.33
CA ASP A 75 10.33 8.62 0.20
C ASP A 75 10.46 8.42 1.72
N ARG A 76 9.35 8.52 2.46
CA ARG A 76 9.33 8.28 3.92
C ARG A 76 9.73 6.85 4.28
N LEU A 77 9.27 5.85 3.54
CA LEU A 77 9.65 4.47 3.78
C LEU A 77 11.15 4.23 3.53
N THR A 78 11.70 4.88 2.52
CA THR A 78 13.13 4.80 2.20
C THR A 78 13.98 5.42 3.31
N ASP A 79 13.63 6.64 3.74
CA ASP A 79 14.28 7.32 4.85
C ASP A 79 14.18 6.53 6.17
N ALA A 80 12.99 6.00 6.49
CA ALA A 80 12.79 5.17 7.67
C ALA A 80 13.66 3.89 7.65
N ARG A 81 13.81 3.24 6.49
CA ARG A 81 14.68 2.06 6.34
C ARG A 81 16.14 2.39 6.57
N LEU A 82 16.63 3.49 5.99
CA LEU A 82 18.00 3.95 6.18
C LEU A 82 18.30 4.25 7.65
N ARG A 83 17.38 4.94 8.34
CA ARG A 83 17.51 5.24 9.78
C ARG A 83 17.52 3.96 10.61
N ALA A 84 16.59 3.05 10.36
CA ALA A 84 16.50 1.78 11.09
C ALA A 84 17.75 0.90 10.88
N GLU A 85 18.38 0.93 9.71
CA GLU A 85 19.64 0.24 9.47
C GLU A 85 20.81 0.90 10.22
N ALA A 86 20.90 2.23 10.18
CA ALA A 86 21.91 2.97 10.93
C ALA A 86 21.80 2.73 12.45
N GLU A 87 20.58 2.77 13.00
CA GLU A 87 20.32 2.50 14.41
C GLU A 87 20.69 1.06 14.81
N ARG A 88 20.33 0.07 13.98
CA ARG A 88 20.71 -1.34 14.21
C ARG A 88 22.22 -1.53 14.19
N SER A 89 22.91 -0.91 13.24
CA SER A 89 24.37 -0.96 13.14
C SER A 89 25.03 -0.30 14.36
N ALA A 90 24.55 0.86 14.79
CA ALA A 90 25.05 1.55 15.98
C ALA A 90 24.83 0.72 17.26
N ALA A 91 23.66 0.10 17.42
CA ALA A 91 23.34 -0.77 18.54
C ALA A 91 24.23 -2.02 18.56
N ALA A 92 24.40 -2.69 17.41
CA ALA A 92 25.29 -3.84 17.27
C ALA A 92 26.74 -3.48 17.63
N ALA A 93 27.22 -2.32 17.16
CA ALA A 93 28.55 -1.84 17.50
C ALA A 93 28.72 -1.54 19.00
N GLN A 94 27.69 -0.99 19.65
CA GLN A 94 27.72 -0.75 21.10
C GLN A 94 27.78 -2.05 21.90
N VAL A 95 26.94 -3.03 21.55
CA VAL A 95 26.97 -4.36 22.18
C VAL A 95 28.34 -5.01 21.96
N GLY A 96 28.85 -4.98 20.73
CA GLY A 96 30.17 -5.53 20.40
C GLY A 96 31.31 -4.91 21.21
N ARG A 97 31.32 -3.57 21.39
CA ARG A 97 32.29 -2.89 22.26
C ARG A 97 32.18 -3.33 23.72
N GLY A 98 30.97 -3.46 24.24
CA GLY A 98 30.74 -3.93 25.61
C GLY A 98 31.26 -5.35 25.83
N SER A 99 30.96 -6.26 24.90
CA SER A 99 31.45 -7.64 24.94
C SER A 99 32.96 -7.73 24.81
N ALA A 100 33.59 -6.93 23.93
CA ALA A 100 35.04 -6.89 23.78
C ALA A 100 35.73 -6.43 25.08
N GLN A 101 35.24 -5.36 25.70
CA GLN A 101 35.78 -4.88 26.98
C GLN A 101 35.62 -5.92 28.10
N GLN A 102 34.50 -6.64 28.13
CA GLN A 102 34.29 -7.70 29.11
C GLN A 102 35.26 -8.88 28.88
N ALA A 103 35.46 -9.29 27.63
CA ALA A 103 36.41 -10.34 27.28
C ALA A 103 37.85 -9.93 27.65
N GLU A 104 38.25 -8.69 27.39
CA GLU A 104 39.56 -8.16 27.78
C GLU A 104 39.75 -8.20 29.30
N ARG A 105 38.73 -7.83 30.08
CA ARG A 105 38.77 -7.91 31.56
C ARG A 105 38.95 -9.36 32.04
N ILE A 106 38.16 -10.30 31.50
CA ILE A 106 38.26 -11.72 31.85
C ILE A 106 39.66 -12.26 31.54
N VAL A 107 40.22 -11.94 30.37
CA VAL A 107 41.57 -12.37 30.00
C VAL A 107 42.63 -11.75 30.93
N ALA A 108 42.48 -10.47 31.29
CA ALA A 108 43.39 -9.81 32.21
C ALA A 108 43.32 -10.41 33.62
N ASP A 109 42.13 -10.72 34.12
CA ASP A 109 41.92 -11.40 35.41
C ASP A 109 42.56 -12.80 35.40
N ALA A 110 42.27 -13.61 34.38
CA ALA A 110 42.82 -14.96 34.25
C ALA A 110 44.37 -14.95 34.18
N ARG A 111 44.96 -13.95 33.52
CA ARG A 111 46.43 -13.79 33.48
C ARG A 111 46.99 -13.49 34.87
N ARG A 112 46.38 -12.56 35.62
CA ARG A 112 46.79 -12.25 36.99
C ARG A 112 46.69 -13.46 37.89
N GLU A 113 45.60 -14.23 37.79
CA GLU A 113 45.43 -15.45 38.59
C GLU A 113 46.47 -16.51 38.24
N ALA A 114 46.75 -16.71 36.93
CA ALA A 114 47.80 -17.61 36.48
C ALA A 114 49.19 -17.19 36.97
N ASP A 115 49.49 -15.88 37.04
CA ASP A 115 50.73 -15.36 37.62
C ASP A 115 50.83 -15.69 39.11
N VAL A 116 49.76 -15.47 39.88
CA VAL A 116 49.72 -15.84 41.31
C VAL A 116 49.96 -17.33 41.53
N VAL A 117 49.32 -18.19 40.73
CA VAL A 117 49.53 -19.64 40.80
C VAL A 117 50.96 -20.01 40.43
N ARG A 118 51.54 -19.38 39.41
CA ARG A 118 52.95 -19.61 39.02
C ARG A 118 53.93 -19.23 40.11
N GLU A 119 53.76 -18.07 40.74
CA GLU A 119 54.65 -17.64 41.83
C GLU A 119 54.55 -18.57 43.04
N ARG A 120 53.33 -18.90 43.49
CA ARG A 120 53.13 -19.89 44.57
C ARG A 120 53.71 -21.25 44.22
N GLY A 121 53.62 -21.65 42.95
CA GLY A 121 54.24 -22.84 42.42
C GLY A 121 55.76 -22.78 42.57
N ARG A 122 56.41 -21.69 42.12
CA ARG A 122 57.86 -21.50 42.25
C ARG A 122 58.34 -21.56 43.70
N GLU A 123 57.57 -21.01 44.64
CA GLU A 123 57.89 -21.06 46.06
C GLU A 123 57.77 -22.48 46.65
N ARG A 124 56.74 -23.25 46.26
CA ARG A 124 56.38 -24.53 46.92
C ARG A 124 56.91 -25.78 46.24
N ILE A 125 57.14 -25.74 44.92
CA ILE A 125 57.58 -26.90 44.13
C ILE A 125 58.90 -27.50 44.65
N PRO A 126 59.95 -26.72 44.99
CA PRO A 126 61.20 -27.30 45.48
C PRO A 126 61.02 -28.18 46.73
N ASP A 127 60.20 -27.73 47.67
CA ASP A 127 59.89 -28.46 48.90
C ASP A 127 59.06 -29.72 48.64
N LEU A 128 58.08 -29.62 47.75
CA LEU A 128 57.27 -30.77 47.34
C LEU A 128 58.12 -31.83 46.62
N VAL A 129 59.00 -31.41 45.71
CA VAL A 129 59.93 -32.30 45.00
C VAL A 129 60.85 -33.00 45.99
N ARG A 130 61.42 -32.27 46.96
CA ARG A 130 62.26 -32.85 48.01
C ARG A 130 61.52 -33.92 48.81
N ARG A 131 60.29 -33.65 49.27
CA ARG A 131 59.47 -34.63 50.00
C ARG A 131 59.21 -35.89 49.19
N VAL A 132 58.87 -35.76 47.89
CA VAL A 132 58.65 -36.89 46.99
C VAL A 132 59.92 -37.71 46.80
N VAL A 133 61.08 -37.05 46.63
CA VAL A 133 62.37 -37.74 46.52
C VAL A 133 62.74 -38.48 47.82
N ASP A 134 62.50 -37.86 48.97
CA ASP A 134 62.76 -38.47 50.28
C ASP A 134 61.84 -39.68 50.53
N ASP A 135 60.57 -39.59 50.14
CA ASP A 135 59.60 -40.70 50.23
C ASP A 135 60.00 -41.87 49.33
N ILE A 136 60.41 -41.61 48.08
CA ILE A 136 60.92 -42.63 47.16
C ILE A 136 62.19 -43.29 47.74
N ARG A 137 63.11 -42.53 48.34
CA ARG A 137 64.32 -43.07 48.97
C ARG A 137 64.01 -43.85 50.24
N GLY A 138 63.06 -43.41 51.06
CA GLY A 138 62.60 -44.11 52.26
C GLY A 138 61.87 -45.41 51.94
N GLY A 139 61.02 -45.40 50.90
CA GLY A 139 60.35 -46.59 50.36
C GLY A 139 61.29 -47.55 49.63
N ALA A 140 62.36 -47.05 49.01
CA ALA A 140 63.41 -47.88 48.40
C ALA A 140 64.30 -48.62 49.43
N ILE A 141 64.19 -48.30 50.72
CA ILE A 141 64.90 -48.98 51.82
C ILE A 141 63.97 -49.99 52.55
N GLY A 142 62.68 -50.07 52.16
CA GLY A 142 61.68 -50.96 52.74
C GLY A 142 61.07 -51.94 51.72
N GLY A 143 61.89 -52.63 50.93
CA GLY A 143 61.43 -53.81 50.18
C GLY A 143 61.27 -55.02 51.12
N PRO A 144 60.14 -55.74 51.10
CA PRO A 144 59.86 -56.82 52.05
C PRO A 144 60.84 -57.98 51.87
N SER A 145 61.49 -58.38 52.97
CA SER A 145 62.03 -59.74 53.17
C SER A 145 61.05 -60.54 54.00
#